data_AF-V8BHH4-F1
#
_entry.id   AF-V8BHH4-F1
#
_cell.length_a   1.000
_cell.length_b   1.000
_cell.length_c   1.000
_cell.angle_alpha   90.00
_cell.angle_beta   90.00
_cell.angle_gamma   90.00
#
_symmetry.space_group_name_H-M   'P 1'
#
loop_
_entity.id
_entity.type
_entity.pdbx_description
1 polymer ?
#
loop_
_entity_poly.entity_id
_entity_poly.type
_entity_poly.pdbx_seq_one_letter_code
_entity_poly.pdbx_strand_id
1 'polypeptide(L)'
;MRSHTVILGAGATIAAIPDGDKNGKSSSVMNGLLKKLNLEEILAGVELQTKSENLEDIYSELFEREECSEIVRKLEERLYDYFASLELPDEPTIYDLLILSLTNKDCIATFNWDPLLIQAYVRCSKITRNLPQILCLHGNVAIGFCEEHTEFGTVDYYCPTCYKKLNPTKLLYPVKNKDYSSDGYINWCWKALDYFVDHSYMLTIFGYSAPKSDVDAVNLMKKAWGNIEDRPLEEVSVIDIVDEETMLNTWKDFIHSHHYRYSNSFFDSYLAKFPRRTCETVFATFSLNVPSDGSRGFKENFNWEMIKEFLSDMLVEEQENKGKSNLKSKYLVWDEDVNE
;
A
#
# COMPACT_ATOMS: atom_id res chain seq x y z
N MET A 1 16.78 -6.12 -11.72
CA MET A 1 16.52 -4.71 -11.35
C MET A 1 16.26 -4.61 -9.84
N ARG A 2 16.51 -3.46 -9.22
CA ARG A 2 16.12 -3.16 -7.82
C ARG A 2 14.59 -3.06 -7.68
N SER A 3 14.09 -2.95 -6.45
CA SER A 3 12.66 -2.95 -6.14
C SER A 3 11.97 -1.65 -6.51
N HIS A 4 10.66 -1.75 -6.81
CA HIS A 4 9.71 -0.66 -6.72
C HIS A 4 8.94 -0.80 -5.41
N THR A 5 9.07 0.18 -4.52
CA THR A 5 8.32 0.20 -3.26
C THR A 5 7.16 1.19 -3.36
N VAL A 6 5.97 0.75 -2.97
CA VAL A 6 4.76 1.58 -2.94
C VAL A 6 4.33 1.79 -1.49
N ILE A 7 4.18 3.05 -1.08
CA ILE A 7 3.60 3.47 0.20
C ILE A 7 2.15 3.85 -0.04
N LEU A 8 1.24 3.14 0.59
CA LEU A 8 -0.20 3.19 0.32
C LEU A 8 -0.97 3.72 1.54
N GLY A 9 -1.73 4.80 1.35
CA GLY A 9 -2.59 5.39 2.37
C GLY A 9 -4.08 5.28 2.06
N ALA A 10 -4.91 5.86 2.93
CA ALA A 10 -6.36 5.76 2.86
C ALA A 10 -6.96 6.39 1.59
N GLY A 11 -6.28 7.37 0.99
CA GLY A 11 -6.68 7.94 -0.30
C GLY A 11 -6.68 6.90 -1.42
N ALA A 12 -5.79 5.90 -1.37
CA ALA A 12 -5.78 4.83 -2.34
C ALA A 12 -6.98 3.87 -2.16
N THR A 13 -7.47 3.69 -0.92
CA THR A 13 -8.72 2.93 -0.67
C THR A 13 -9.90 3.64 -1.34
N ILE A 14 -9.99 4.96 -1.17
CA ILE A 14 -11.04 5.77 -1.82
C ILE A 14 -10.94 5.62 -3.35
N ALA A 15 -9.73 5.68 -3.92
CA ALA A 15 -9.52 5.50 -5.35
C ALA A 15 -9.90 4.09 -5.85
N ALA A 16 -9.74 3.05 -5.03
CA ALA A 16 -10.09 1.68 -5.40
C ALA A 16 -11.60 1.42 -5.40
N ILE A 17 -12.36 2.14 -4.58
CA ILE A 17 -13.81 2.02 -4.44
C ILE A 17 -14.48 3.41 -4.44
N PRO A 18 -14.40 4.16 -5.56
CA PRO A 18 -14.84 5.56 -5.63
C PRO A 18 -16.34 5.73 -5.34
N ASP A 19 -17.15 4.75 -5.74
CA ASP A 19 -18.61 4.72 -5.52
C ASP A 19 -19.00 3.89 -4.28
N GLY A 20 -18.01 3.50 -3.46
CA GLY A 20 -18.16 2.54 -2.37
C GLY A 20 -17.81 1.11 -2.76
N ASP A 21 -17.78 0.24 -1.74
CA ASP A 21 -17.54 -1.18 -1.88
C ASP A 21 -18.70 -1.88 -2.63
N LYS A 22 -18.61 -3.19 -2.82
CA LYS A 22 -19.66 -4.00 -3.48
C LYS A 22 -21.06 -3.81 -2.90
N ASN A 23 -21.15 -3.45 -1.62
CA ASN A 23 -22.38 -3.26 -0.87
C ASN A 23 -22.75 -1.76 -0.69
N GLY A 24 -22.06 -0.86 -1.39
CA GLY A 24 -22.26 0.59 -1.31
C GLY A 24 -21.68 1.24 -0.04
N LYS A 25 -20.84 0.55 0.72
CA LYS A 25 -20.16 1.12 1.89
C LYS A 25 -18.96 1.94 1.41
N SER A 26 -18.94 3.22 1.73
CA SER A 26 -17.75 4.04 1.47
C SER A 26 -16.64 3.70 2.47
N SER A 27 -15.37 3.72 2.04
CA SER A 27 -14.28 3.76 3.02
C SER A 27 -14.29 5.09 3.78
N SER A 28 -13.79 5.10 5.00
CA SER A 28 -13.70 6.27 5.86
C SER A 28 -12.23 6.58 6.11
N VAL A 29 -11.82 7.79 5.76
CA VAL A 29 -10.56 8.36 6.29
C VAL A 29 -10.70 8.56 7.79
N MET A 30 -9.58 8.59 8.51
CA MET A 30 -9.54 8.73 9.97
C MET A 30 -10.35 9.92 10.50
N ASN A 31 -10.40 11.03 9.74
CA ASN A 31 -11.23 12.18 10.08
C ASN A 31 -12.71 11.90 9.83
N GLY A 32 -13.54 12.07 10.86
CA GLY A 32 -14.98 11.82 10.80
C GLY A 32 -15.40 10.35 10.97
N LEU A 33 -14.44 9.45 11.22
CA LEU A 33 -14.68 8.03 11.47
C LEU A 33 -15.63 7.78 12.65
N LEU A 34 -15.48 8.55 13.73
CA LEU A 34 -16.35 8.47 14.93
C LEU A 34 -17.83 8.64 14.59
N LYS A 35 -18.14 9.70 13.85
CA LYS A 35 -19.51 10.04 13.45
C LYS A 35 -20.05 9.00 12.48
N LYS A 36 -19.24 8.56 11.52
CA LYS A 36 -19.65 7.59 10.49
C LYS A 36 -19.93 6.20 11.06
N LEU A 37 -19.20 5.79 12.09
CA LEU A 37 -19.37 4.50 12.77
C LEU A 37 -20.32 4.55 13.97
N ASN A 38 -20.97 5.70 14.21
CA ASN A 38 -21.80 5.97 15.37
C ASN A 38 -21.09 5.63 16.69
N LEU A 39 -19.78 5.89 16.76
CA LEU A 39 -18.95 5.62 17.95
C LEU A 39 -19.27 6.60 19.08
N GLU A 40 -19.95 7.71 18.77
CA GLU A 40 -20.47 8.66 19.77
C GLU A 40 -21.37 7.96 20.80
N GLU A 41 -22.12 6.93 20.41
CA GLU A 41 -22.94 6.12 21.33
C GLU A 41 -22.06 5.32 22.32
N ILE A 42 -20.93 4.79 21.85
CA ILE A 42 -19.99 4.02 22.68
C ILE A 42 -19.29 4.95 23.69
N LEU A 43 -19.03 6.19 23.28
CA LEU A 43 -18.42 7.23 24.09
C LEU A 43 -19.44 7.96 24.98
N ALA A 44 -20.73 7.64 24.90
CA ALA A 44 -21.77 8.30 25.66
C ALA A 44 -21.57 8.09 27.17
N GLY A 45 -21.32 9.19 27.89
CA GLY A 45 -21.04 9.17 29.33
C GLY A 45 -19.56 9.14 29.69
N VAL A 46 -18.65 9.17 28.72
CA VAL A 46 -17.22 9.42 28.96
C VAL A 46 -16.93 10.89 28.74
N GLU A 47 -16.39 11.55 29.77
CA GLU A 47 -15.82 12.88 29.62
C GLU A 47 -14.40 12.74 29.05
N LEU A 48 -14.26 13.05 27.76
CA LEU A 48 -12.97 13.11 27.06
C LEU A 48 -12.23 14.38 27.44
N GLN A 49 -10.96 14.24 27.81
CA GLN A 49 -10.05 15.34 28.11
C GLN A 49 -9.41 15.91 26.84
N THR A 50 -9.19 15.06 25.83
CA THR A 50 -8.71 15.46 24.52
C THR A 50 -9.76 16.26 23.76
N LYS A 51 -9.30 17.28 23.04
CA LYS A 51 -10.12 18.06 22.11
C LYS A 51 -9.94 17.59 20.66
N SER A 52 -9.15 16.54 20.45
CA SER A 52 -8.87 15.99 19.13
C SER A 52 -10.08 15.21 18.62
N GLU A 53 -10.38 15.35 17.33
CA GLU A 53 -11.34 14.50 16.62
C GLU A 53 -10.67 13.24 16.02
N ASN A 54 -9.34 13.10 16.19
CA ASN A 54 -8.59 11.94 15.72
C ASN A 54 -8.85 10.73 16.63
N LEU A 55 -9.26 9.62 16.03
CA LEU A 55 -9.55 8.37 16.74
C LEU A 55 -8.34 7.84 17.56
N GLU A 56 -7.10 7.98 17.06
CA GLU A 56 -5.91 7.49 17.76
C GLU A 56 -5.66 8.27 19.06
N ASP A 57 -5.89 9.59 19.04
CA ASP A 57 -5.74 10.44 20.23
C ASP A 57 -6.80 10.08 21.29
N ILE A 58 -8.04 9.89 20.85
CA ILE A 58 -9.15 9.47 21.72
C ILE A 58 -8.88 8.07 22.29
N TYR A 59 -8.49 7.12 21.44
CA TYR A 59 -8.14 5.78 21.86
C TYR A 59 -7.02 5.78 22.90
N SER A 60 -5.98 6.60 22.69
CA SER A 60 -4.85 6.71 23.63
C SER A 60 -5.29 7.21 25.00
N GLU A 61 -6.18 8.21 25.06
CA GLU A 61 -6.74 8.68 26.32
C GLU A 61 -7.56 7.59 27.02
N LEU A 62 -8.44 6.91 26.28
CA LEU A 62 -9.29 5.85 26.84
C LEU A 62 -8.47 4.65 27.33
N PHE A 63 -7.41 4.29 26.61
CA PHE A 63 -6.53 3.18 26.94
C PHE A 63 -5.73 3.42 28.23
N GLU A 64 -5.36 4.67 28.52
CA GLU A 64 -4.65 5.04 29.75
C GLU A 64 -5.55 4.99 31.02
N ARG A 65 -6.86 4.83 30.85
CA ARG A 65 -7.87 4.90 31.92
C ARG A 65 -8.47 3.51 32.17
N GLU A 66 -8.14 2.88 33.30
CA GLU A 66 -8.63 1.52 33.62
C GLU A 66 -10.17 1.43 33.61
N GLU A 67 -10.86 2.50 34.03
CA GLU A 67 -12.32 2.56 34.04
C GLU A 67 -12.95 2.56 32.63
N CYS A 68 -12.16 2.86 31.59
CA CYS A 68 -12.59 2.87 30.19
C CYS A 68 -12.30 1.55 29.46
N SER A 69 -11.74 0.53 30.12
CA SER A 69 -11.36 -0.76 29.49
C SER A 69 -12.48 -1.43 28.67
N GLU A 70 -13.70 -1.46 29.18
CA GLU A 70 -14.85 -2.02 28.45
C GLU A 70 -15.27 -1.17 27.24
N ILE A 71 -15.04 0.14 27.31
CA ILE A 71 -15.32 1.08 26.21
C ILE A 71 -14.28 0.91 25.11
N VAL A 72 -13.01 0.76 25.49
CA VAL A 72 -11.90 0.43 24.58
C VAL A 72 -12.20 -0.86 23.82
N ARG A 73 -12.59 -1.94 24.53
CA ARG A 73 -12.94 -3.22 23.90
C ARG A 73 -14.06 -3.08 22.87
N LYS A 74 -15.16 -2.39 23.23
CA LYS A 74 -16.29 -2.16 22.32
C LYS A 74 -15.92 -1.30 21.11
N LEU A 75 -15.06 -0.31 21.32
CA LEU A 75 -14.53 0.54 20.25
C LEU A 75 -13.71 -0.28 19.25
N GLU A 76 -12.77 -1.09 19.74
CA GLU A 76 -11.97 -2.00 18.91
C GLU A 76 -12.83 -2.98 18.13
N GLU A 77 -13.79 -3.65 18.78
CA GLU A 77 -14.72 -4.59 18.13
C GLU A 77 -15.52 -3.92 17.01
N ARG A 78 -16.10 -2.74 17.28
CA ARG A 78 -16.90 -2.01 16.28
C ARG A 78 -16.08 -1.59 15.07
N LEU A 79 -14.84 -1.13 15.31
CA LEU A 79 -13.92 -0.75 14.25
C LEU A 79 -13.54 -1.96 13.41
N TYR A 80 -13.16 -3.05 14.07
CA TYR A 80 -12.76 -4.28 13.40
C TYR A 80 -13.89 -4.83 12.53
N ASP A 81 -15.09 -4.97 13.09
CA ASP A 81 -16.28 -5.47 12.39
C ASP A 81 -16.63 -4.60 11.18
N TYR A 82 -16.54 -3.27 11.31
CA TYR A 82 -16.82 -2.37 10.21
C TYR A 82 -15.84 -2.60 9.04
N PHE A 83 -14.53 -2.55 9.29
CA PHE A 83 -13.54 -2.70 8.23
C PHE A 83 -13.57 -4.11 7.63
N ALA A 84 -13.71 -5.15 8.47
CA ALA A 84 -13.81 -6.54 8.02
C ALA A 84 -15.01 -6.77 7.09
N SER A 85 -16.05 -5.93 7.19
CA SER A 85 -17.26 -6.03 6.39
C SER A 85 -17.17 -5.36 5.01
N LEU A 86 -16.04 -4.75 4.64
CA LEU A 86 -15.82 -4.14 3.33
C LEU A 86 -15.45 -5.21 2.29
N GLU A 87 -16.05 -5.13 1.10
CA GLU A 87 -15.83 -6.10 0.02
C GLU A 87 -15.61 -5.40 -1.32
N LEU A 88 -14.54 -5.76 -2.05
CA LEU A 88 -14.31 -5.23 -3.39
C LEU A 88 -15.44 -5.63 -4.35
N PRO A 89 -15.82 -4.76 -5.32
CA PRO A 89 -16.75 -5.12 -6.40
C PRO A 89 -16.21 -6.30 -7.23
N ASP A 90 -17.06 -6.95 -8.03
CA ASP A 90 -16.65 -8.13 -8.82
C ASP A 90 -15.73 -7.76 -10.00
N GLU A 91 -15.88 -6.55 -10.54
CA GLU A 91 -15.02 -5.98 -11.57
C GLU A 91 -13.64 -5.60 -11.01
N PRO A 92 -12.57 -5.59 -11.85
CA PRO A 92 -11.25 -5.21 -11.40
C PRO A 92 -11.21 -3.75 -10.96
N THR A 93 -10.45 -3.50 -9.89
CA THR A 93 -10.24 -2.19 -9.30
C THR A 93 -8.81 -1.72 -9.48
N ILE A 94 -8.52 -0.47 -9.11
CA ILE A 94 -7.14 0.05 -9.09
C ILE A 94 -6.23 -0.80 -8.20
N TYR A 95 -6.72 -1.44 -7.14
CA TYR A 95 -5.89 -2.33 -6.32
C TYR A 95 -5.47 -3.59 -7.07
N ASP A 96 -6.35 -4.17 -7.88
CA ASP A 96 -6.01 -5.32 -8.72
C ASP A 96 -4.93 -4.92 -9.76
N LEU A 97 -5.10 -3.75 -10.41
CA LEU A 97 -4.13 -3.21 -11.34
C LEU A 97 -2.80 -2.84 -10.68
N LEU A 98 -2.82 -2.24 -9.49
CA LEU A 98 -1.64 -1.92 -8.69
C LEU A 98 -0.83 -3.19 -8.39
N ILE A 99 -1.48 -4.24 -7.90
CA ILE A 99 -0.81 -5.50 -7.57
C ILE A 99 -0.25 -6.17 -8.83
N LEU A 100 -1.02 -6.18 -9.92
CA LEU A 100 -0.58 -6.77 -11.19
C LEU A 100 0.48 -5.94 -11.91
N SER A 101 0.63 -4.66 -11.57
CA SER A 101 1.70 -3.78 -12.07
C SER A 101 3.07 -4.08 -11.44
N LEU A 102 3.13 -4.94 -10.42
CA LEU A 102 4.34 -5.24 -9.67
C LEU A 102 4.67 -6.74 -9.71
N THR A 103 5.88 -7.08 -9.28
CA THR A 103 6.44 -8.44 -9.29
C THR A 103 6.95 -8.82 -7.89
N ASN A 104 7.45 -10.05 -7.72
CA ASN A 104 7.96 -10.53 -6.43
C ASN A 104 9.21 -9.82 -5.89
N LYS A 105 9.87 -8.99 -6.71
CA LYS A 105 10.98 -8.13 -6.27
C LYS A 105 10.49 -6.85 -5.60
N ASP A 106 9.20 -6.54 -5.73
CA ASP A 106 8.59 -5.27 -5.36
C ASP A 106 7.80 -5.40 -4.05
N CYS A 107 7.43 -4.27 -3.46
CA CYS A 107 6.72 -4.21 -2.18
C CYS A 107 5.62 -3.15 -2.21
N ILE A 108 4.47 -3.47 -1.61
CA ILE A 108 3.43 -2.50 -1.24
C ILE A 108 3.34 -2.49 0.29
N ALA A 109 3.69 -1.37 0.90
CA ALA A 109 3.50 -1.14 2.32
C ALA A 109 2.30 -0.21 2.52
N THR A 110 1.34 -0.64 3.33
CA THR A 110 0.08 0.06 3.54
C THR A 110 -0.16 0.37 5.01
N PHE A 111 -0.75 1.53 5.24
CA PHE A 111 -1.27 1.95 6.55
C PHE A 111 -2.75 1.63 6.72
N ASN A 112 -3.38 1.02 5.71
CA ASN A 112 -4.82 0.82 5.69
C ASN A 112 -5.22 -0.44 6.46
N TRP A 113 -6.20 -0.28 7.37
CA TRP A 113 -6.78 -1.38 8.12
C TRP A 113 -7.76 -2.22 7.30
N ASP A 114 -8.33 -1.65 6.23
CA ASP A 114 -9.35 -2.30 5.41
C ASP A 114 -8.81 -3.52 4.62
N PRO A 115 -9.66 -4.51 4.32
CA PRO A 115 -9.22 -5.77 3.72
C PRO A 115 -9.00 -5.68 2.22
N LEU A 116 -9.27 -4.54 1.57
CA LEU A 116 -9.49 -4.48 0.13
C LEU A 116 -8.21 -4.80 -0.65
N LEU A 117 -7.04 -4.33 -0.21
CA LEU A 117 -5.76 -4.67 -0.85
C LEU A 117 -5.48 -6.18 -0.78
N ILE A 118 -5.82 -6.83 0.35
CA ILE A 118 -5.64 -8.27 0.54
C ILE A 118 -6.62 -9.06 -0.32
N GLN A 119 -7.86 -8.60 -0.45
CA GLN A 119 -8.84 -9.20 -1.37
C GLN A 119 -8.35 -9.13 -2.83
N ALA A 120 -7.83 -7.98 -3.27
CA ALA A 120 -7.23 -7.83 -4.58
C ALA A 120 -6.02 -8.76 -4.76
N TYR A 121 -5.17 -8.89 -3.73
CA TYR A 121 -4.03 -9.82 -3.77
C TYR A 121 -4.48 -11.26 -4.01
N VAL A 122 -5.51 -11.72 -3.30
CA VAL A 122 -6.07 -13.07 -3.46
C VAL A 122 -6.64 -13.25 -4.88
N ARG A 123 -7.33 -12.24 -5.44
CA ARG A 123 -7.81 -12.29 -6.84
C ARG A 123 -6.64 -12.39 -7.83
N CYS A 124 -5.63 -11.55 -7.67
CA CYS A 124 -4.44 -11.52 -8.53
C CYS A 124 -3.59 -12.80 -8.44
N SER A 125 -3.57 -13.47 -7.28
CA SER A 125 -2.85 -14.75 -7.08
C SER A 125 -3.39 -15.89 -7.95
N LYS A 126 -4.63 -15.75 -8.45
CA LYS A 126 -5.25 -16.67 -9.43
C LYS A 126 -4.75 -16.43 -10.85
N ILE A 127 -4.10 -15.30 -11.12
CA ILE A 127 -3.53 -14.93 -12.43
C ILE A 127 -2.04 -15.27 -12.46
N THR A 128 -1.28 -14.87 -11.43
CA THR A 128 0.17 -15.14 -11.36
C THR A 128 0.63 -15.32 -9.91
N ARG A 129 1.72 -16.07 -9.73
CA ARG A 129 2.45 -16.22 -8.46
C ARG A 129 3.56 -15.18 -8.30
N ASN A 130 3.91 -14.45 -9.37
CA ASN A 130 4.94 -13.42 -9.36
C ASN A 130 4.34 -12.07 -8.93
N LEU A 131 4.06 -11.93 -7.63
CA LEU A 131 3.36 -10.79 -7.02
C LEU A 131 4.20 -10.11 -5.94
N PRO A 132 4.00 -8.81 -5.67
CA PRO A 132 4.75 -8.07 -4.66
C PRO A 132 4.55 -8.61 -3.25
N GLN A 133 5.46 -8.25 -2.34
CA GLN A 133 5.23 -8.39 -0.91
C GLN A 133 4.23 -7.33 -0.42
N ILE A 134 3.33 -7.70 0.50
CA ILE A 134 2.38 -6.77 1.11
C ILE A 134 2.71 -6.63 2.60
N LEU A 135 2.98 -5.39 3.05
CA LEU A 135 3.33 -5.07 4.43
C LEU A 135 2.24 -4.18 5.04
N CYS A 136 1.53 -4.66 6.06
CA CYS A 136 0.48 -3.88 6.72
C CYS A 136 1.03 -3.23 7.99
N LEU A 137 1.47 -1.98 7.87
CA LEU A 137 2.27 -1.27 8.87
C LEU A 137 1.51 -0.94 10.17
N HIS A 138 0.18 -0.87 10.09
CA HIS A 138 -0.73 -0.65 11.24
C HIS A 138 -1.67 -1.85 11.48
N GLY A 139 -1.31 -3.02 10.96
CA GLY A 139 -2.19 -4.19 10.96
C GLY A 139 -3.28 -4.10 9.89
N ASN A 140 -4.05 -5.16 9.74
CA ASN A 140 -5.08 -5.27 8.73
C ASN A 140 -6.11 -6.34 9.12
N VAL A 141 -7.41 -6.04 8.94
CA VAL A 141 -8.48 -6.96 9.32
C VAL A 141 -8.51 -8.27 8.53
N ALA A 142 -7.87 -8.32 7.36
CA ALA A 142 -7.74 -9.54 6.56
C ALA A 142 -6.45 -10.32 6.82
N ILE A 143 -5.52 -9.81 7.65
CA ILE A 143 -4.25 -10.49 7.96
C ILE A 143 -4.27 -11.13 9.33
N GLY A 144 -3.83 -12.39 9.37
CA GLY A 144 -3.48 -13.11 10.57
C GLY A 144 -1.97 -13.37 10.68
N PHE A 145 -1.49 -13.55 11.90
CA PHE A 145 -0.09 -13.79 12.24
C PHE A 145 0.09 -14.94 13.23
N CYS A 146 1.15 -15.73 13.02
CA CYS A 146 1.63 -16.74 13.95
C CYS A 146 2.96 -16.27 14.53
N GLU A 147 2.93 -15.81 15.77
CA GLU A 147 4.10 -15.30 16.48
C GLU A 147 5.18 -16.38 16.71
N GLU A 148 4.78 -17.63 16.95
CA GLU A 148 5.72 -18.74 17.17
C GLU A 148 6.65 -19.01 15.97
N HIS A 149 6.16 -18.84 14.75
CA HIS A 149 6.89 -19.18 13.52
C HIS A 149 7.15 -17.98 12.60
N THR A 150 6.68 -16.79 13.00
CA THR A 150 6.73 -15.57 12.18
C THR A 150 6.09 -15.77 10.79
N GLU A 151 4.97 -16.50 10.77
CA GLU A 151 4.21 -16.79 9.55
C GLU A 151 2.97 -15.89 9.49
N PHE A 152 2.61 -15.39 8.31
CA PHE A 152 1.43 -14.55 8.10
C PHE A 152 0.68 -14.92 6.82
N GLY A 153 -0.59 -14.54 6.77
CA GLY A 153 -1.49 -14.86 5.67
C GLY A 153 -2.87 -14.31 5.95
N THR A 154 -3.87 -14.75 5.19
CA THR A 154 -5.25 -14.35 5.43
C THR A 154 -5.77 -14.92 6.76
N VAL A 155 -6.69 -14.23 7.45
CA VAL A 155 -7.19 -14.63 8.78
C VAL A 155 -7.85 -16.02 8.84
N ASP A 156 -8.30 -16.52 7.70
CA ASP A 156 -8.90 -17.84 7.52
C ASP A 156 -7.86 -18.96 7.31
N TYR A 157 -6.58 -18.61 7.23
CA TYR A 157 -5.50 -19.56 7.00
C TYR A 157 -4.88 -20.12 8.28
N TYR A 158 -4.07 -21.15 8.11
CA TYR A 158 -3.35 -21.84 9.18
C TYR A 158 -1.85 -21.65 8.98
N CYS A 159 -1.11 -21.53 10.08
CA CYS A 159 0.35 -21.53 10.03
C CYS A 159 0.84 -22.83 9.36
N PRO A 160 1.70 -22.77 8.35
CA PRO A 160 2.20 -23.96 7.66
C PRO A 160 3.07 -24.86 8.56
N THR A 161 3.57 -24.32 9.67
CA THR A 161 4.51 -25.02 10.57
C THR A 161 3.81 -25.64 11.78
N CYS A 162 3.00 -24.88 12.52
CA CYS A 162 2.27 -25.42 13.68
C CYS A 162 0.81 -25.80 13.43
N TYR A 163 0.29 -25.50 12.23
CA TYR A 163 -1.09 -25.82 11.84
C TYR A 163 -2.16 -25.21 12.75
N LYS A 164 -1.81 -24.20 13.57
CA LYS A 164 -2.76 -23.37 14.33
C LYS A 164 -3.30 -22.28 13.42
N LYS A 165 -4.55 -21.88 13.66
CA LYS A 165 -5.16 -20.75 12.96
C LYS A 165 -4.33 -19.49 13.21
N LEU A 166 -4.14 -18.67 12.18
CA LEU A 166 -3.45 -17.40 12.33
C LEU A 166 -4.28 -16.46 13.21
N ASN A 167 -3.63 -15.75 14.14
CA ASN A 167 -4.32 -14.82 15.03
C ASN A 167 -4.52 -13.48 14.30
N PRO A 168 -5.73 -12.88 14.36
CA PRO A 168 -5.96 -11.55 13.83
C PRO A 168 -4.93 -10.53 14.31
N THR A 169 -4.48 -9.65 13.42
CA THR A 169 -3.63 -8.51 13.80
C THR A 169 -4.44 -7.45 14.54
N LYS A 170 -3.79 -6.68 15.41
CA LYS A 170 -4.41 -5.52 16.08
C LYS A 170 -4.35 -4.31 15.15
N LEU A 171 -5.34 -3.41 15.28
CA LEU A 171 -5.44 -2.20 14.46
C LEU A 171 -4.97 -0.95 15.21
N LEU A 172 -5.35 -0.84 16.49
CA LEU A 172 -5.11 0.35 17.31
C LEU A 172 -4.00 0.08 18.33
N TYR A 173 -3.10 1.06 18.44
CA TYR A 173 -2.05 1.11 19.45
C TYR A 173 -2.05 2.51 20.09
N PRO A 174 -1.86 2.62 21.41
CA PRO A 174 -1.83 3.92 22.08
C PRO A 174 -0.65 4.76 21.57
N VAL A 175 -0.89 6.00 21.12
CA VAL A 175 0.06 6.89 20.43
C VAL A 175 1.34 7.11 21.24
N LYS A 176 1.22 7.35 22.56
CA LYS A 176 2.39 7.56 23.45
C LYS A 176 3.25 6.30 23.61
N ASN A 177 2.72 5.14 23.27
CA ASN A 177 3.40 3.84 23.30
C ASN A 177 3.27 3.13 21.93
N LYS A 178 3.37 3.85 20.79
CA LYS A 178 3.55 3.24 19.46
C LYS A 178 4.93 2.55 19.39
N ASP A 179 5.16 1.60 20.28
CA ASP A 179 6.31 0.73 20.24
C ASP A 179 6.01 -0.35 19.19
N TYR A 180 6.25 0.00 17.92
CA TYR A 180 6.16 -0.93 16.80
C TYR A 180 7.01 -2.18 17.03
N SER A 181 8.00 -2.15 17.93
CA SER A 181 8.86 -3.29 18.24
C SER A 181 8.20 -4.31 19.17
N SER A 182 7.15 -3.91 19.90
CA SER A 182 6.44 -4.75 20.88
C SER A 182 5.47 -5.75 20.23
N ASP A 183 5.02 -5.48 19.01
CA ASP A 183 4.17 -6.39 18.23
C ASP A 183 5.01 -7.10 17.17
N GLY A 184 5.07 -8.43 17.23
CA GLY A 184 5.93 -9.23 16.35
C GLY A 184 5.62 -9.05 14.86
N TYR A 185 4.35 -8.89 14.48
CA TYR A 185 3.94 -8.71 13.08
C TYR A 185 4.31 -7.32 12.57
N ILE A 186 3.95 -6.29 13.34
CA ILE A 186 4.21 -4.90 12.97
C ILE A 186 5.72 -4.64 12.91
N ASN A 187 6.48 -5.13 13.89
CA ASN A 187 7.94 -5.06 13.90
C ASN A 187 8.55 -5.70 12.65
N TRP A 188 8.05 -6.89 12.26
CA TRP A 188 8.50 -7.56 11.06
C TRP A 188 8.21 -6.74 9.80
N CYS A 189 7.00 -6.18 9.68
CA CYS A 189 6.62 -5.33 8.54
C CYS A 189 7.51 -4.08 8.43
N TRP A 190 7.81 -3.42 9.54
CA TRP A 190 8.69 -2.25 9.54
C TRP A 190 10.14 -2.58 9.16
N LYS A 191 10.67 -3.71 9.63
CA LYS A 191 12.00 -4.20 9.23
C LYS A 191 12.05 -4.56 7.75
N ALA A 192 10.99 -5.19 7.23
CA ALA A 192 10.89 -5.50 5.81
C ALA A 192 10.81 -4.21 4.99
N LEU A 193 10.03 -3.22 5.42
CA LEU A 193 9.94 -1.93 4.76
C LEU A 193 11.29 -1.20 4.71
N ASP A 194 12.03 -1.18 5.82
CA ASP A 194 13.38 -0.60 5.90
C ASP A 194 14.29 -1.19 4.81
N TYR A 195 14.32 -2.53 4.69
CA TYR A 195 15.05 -3.22 3.63
C TYR A 195 14.59 -2.81 2.23
N PHE A 196 13.28 -2.80 1.97
CA PHE A 196 12.74 -2.47 0.65
C PHE A 196 13.02 -1.02 0.26
N VAL A 197 12.83 -0.06 1.17
CA VAL A 197 13.10 1.37 0.92
C VAL A 197 14.58 1.59 0.64
N ASP A 198 15.47 0.98 1.44
CA ASP A 198 16.92 1.09 1.23
C ASP A 198 17.32 0.58 -0.18
N HIS A 199 16.75 -0.55 -0.61
CA HIS A 199 17.07 -1.22 -1.87
C HIS A 199 16.20 -0.78 -3.06
N SER A 200 15.35 0.24 -2.89
CA SER A 200 14.44 0.71 -3.93
C SER A 200 15.16 1.52 -5.00
N TYR A 201 14.79 1.25 -6.25
CA TYR A 201 15.08 2.14 -7.37
C TYR A 201 13.95 3.15 -7.61
N MET A 202 12.73 2.76 -7.25
CA MET A 202 11.55 3.60 -7.35
C MET A 202 10.76 3.57 -6.05
N LEU A 203 10.32 4.74 -5.61
CA LEU A 203 9.41 4.90 -4.49
C LEU A 203 8.13 5.57 -4.98
N THR A 204 6.99 4.88 -4.91
CA THR A 204 5.68 5.49 -5.17
C THR A 204 4.95 5.75 -3.88
N ILE A 205 4.41 6.95 -3.70
CA ILE A 205 3.50 7.30 -2.61
C ILE A 205 2.11 7.49 -3.20
N PHE A 206 1.13 6.72 -2.74
CA PHE A 206 -0.22 6.75 -3.29
C PHE A 206 -1.26 6.96 -2.20
N GLY A 207 -1.89 8.14 -2.22
CA GLY A 207 -3.00 8.50 -1.34
C GLY A 207 -2.64 8.51 0.14
N TYR A 208 -1.37 8.76 0.47
CA TYR A 208 -0.88 8.86 1.83
C TYR A 208 -0.45 10.30 2.11
N SER A 209 -1.06 10.91 3.11
CA SER A 209 -0.89 12.35 3.41
C SER A 209 0.15 12.64 4.49
N ALA A 210 0.89 11.62 4.96
CA ALA A 210 1.85 11.75 6.07
C ALA A 210 1.28 12.54 7.28
N PRO A 211 0.16 12.08 7.89
CA PRO A 211 -0.48 12.81 8.97
C PRO A 211 0.47 13.02 10.15
N LYS A 212 0.22 14.07 10.96
CA LYS A 212 1.05 14.41 12.13
C LYS A 212 1.19 13.26 13.14
N SER A 213 0.22 12.35 13.19
CA SER A 213 0.24 11.15 14.04
C SER A 213 1.27 10.10 13.59
N ASP A 214 1.81 10.23 12.38
CA ASP A 214 2.70 9.27 11.72
C ASP A 214 4.11 9.85 11.47
N VAL A 215 4.53 10.83 12.27
CA VAL A 215 5.89 11.42 12.20
C VAL A 215 6.97 10.33 12.32
N ASP A 216 6.75 9.34 13.19
CA ASP A 216 7.70 8.23 13.36
C ASP A 216 7.82 7.37 12.11
N ALA A 217 6.70 7.07 11.44
CA ALA A 217 6.67 6.34 10.18
C ALA A 217 7.45 7.08 9.09
N VAL A 218 7.23 8.39 8.96
CA VAL A 218 7.96 9.23 8.00
C VAL A 218 9.45 9.28 8.32
N ASN A 219 9.82 9.43 9.59
CA ASN A 219 11.22 9.44 10.01
C ASN A 219 11.92 8.10 9.74
N LEU A 220 11.22 6.97 9.95
CA LEU A 220 11.72 5.63 9.64
C LEU A 220 11.97 5.48 8.14
N MET A 221 11.02 5.89 7.31
CA MET A 221 11.19 5.89 5.86
C MET A 221 12.33 6.81 5.41
N LYS A 222 12.46 8.01 5.97
CA LYS A 222 13.59 8.92 5.67
C LYS A 222 14.93 8.31 6.04
N LYS A 223 15.00 7.64 7.19
CA LYS A 223 16.22 6.96 7.65
C LYS A 223 16.61 5.82 6.70
N ALA A 224 15.65 5.00 6.28
CA ALA A 224 15.87 3.93 5.32
C ALA A 224 16.25 4.46 3.93
N TRP A 225 15.64 5.57 3.52
CA TRP A 225 15.99 6.25 2.27
C TRP A 225 17.39 6.84 2.33
N GLY A 226 17.81 7.39 3.47
CA GLY A 226 19.14 7.98 3.63
C GLY A 226 19.25 9.34 2.93
N ASN A 227 20.46 9.68 2.49
CA ASN A 227 20.73 10.98 1.88
C ASN A 227 20.31 10.99 0.40
N ILE A 228 19.48 11.95 0.02
CA ILE A 228 19.01 12.10 -1.37
C ILE A 228 20.17 12.29 -2.35
N GLU A 229 21.28 12.91 -1.94
CA GLU A 229 22.45 13.12 -2.82
C GLU A 229 23.17 11.82 -3.20
N ASP A 230 22.97 10.75 -2.42
CA ASP A 230 23.50 9.42 -2.72
C ASP A 230 22.54 8.62 -3.64
N ARG A 231 21.41 9.22 -4.03
CA ARG A 231 20.36 8.62 -4.86
C ARG A 231 20.03 9.40 -6.14
N PRO A 232 21.02 9.72 -7.00
CA PRO A 232 20.81 10.55 -8.18
C PRO A 232 20.12 9.82 -9.36
N LEU A 233 19.87 8.52 -9.26
CA LEU A 233 19.25 7.73 -10.34
C LEU A 233 17.87 7.16 -9.97
N GLU A 234 17.51 7.26 -8.70
CA GLU A 234 16.25 6.80 -8.13
C GLU A 234 15.12 7.77 -8.43
N GLU A 235 13.92 7.24 -8.63
CA GLU A 235 12.74 8.02 -9.03
C GLU A 235 11.66 7.96 -7.94
N VAL A 236 11.10 9.13 -7.59
CA VAL A 236 9.95 9.22 -6.67
C VAL A 236 8.67 9.53 -7.44
N SER A 237 7.64 8.69 -7.32
CA SER A 237 6.32 8.99 -7.89
C SER A 237 5.34 9.32 -6.77
N VAL A 238 4.52 10.35 -6.94
CA VAL A 238 3.41 10.64 -6.03
C VAL A 238 2.09 10.66 -6.79
N ILE A 239 1.13 9.90 -6.29
CA ILE A 239 -0.23 9.82 -6.79
C ILE A 239 -1.16 10.37 -5.71
N ASP A 240 -1.66 11.59 -5.91
CA ASP A 240 -2.51 12.26 -4.93
C ASP A 240 -3.43 13.30 -5.61
N ILE A 241 -4.53 13.63 -4.96
CA ILE A 241 -5.51 14.62 -5.44
C ILE A 241 -5.16 16.06 -5.04
N VAL A 242 -4.18 16.25 -4.15
CA VAL A 242 -3.72 17.60 -3.73
C VAL A 242 -3.10 18.38 -4.89
N ASP A 243 -2.61 19.58 -4.65
CA ASP A 243 -1.79 20.30 -5.63
C ASP A 243 -0.31 19.91 -5.50
N GLU A 244 0.45 20.11 -6.59
CA GLU A 244 1.86 19.73 -6.66
C GLU A 244 2.74 20.48 -5.65
N GLU A 245 2.43 21.74 -5.32
CA GLU A 245 3.17 22.53 -4.34
C GLU A 245 3.02 21.92 -2.93
N THR A 246 1.80 21.56 -2.53
CA THR A 246 1.51 20.84 -1.28
C THR A 246 2.22 19.49 -1.23
N MET A 247 2.19 18.73 -2.32
CA MET A 247 2.90 17.45 -2.43
C MET A 247 4.42 17.63 -2.23
N LEU A 248 5.03 18.58 -2.94
CA LEU A 248 6.46 18.86 -2.84
C LEU A 248 6.86 19.27 -1.43
N ASN A 249 6.07 20.15 -0.78
CA ASN A 249 6.32 20.54 0.61
C ASN A 249 6.32 19.36 1.57
N THR A 250 5.50 18.34 1.30
CA THR A 250 5.37 17.13 2.12
C THR A 250 6.52 16.15 1.87
N TRP A 251 6.90 15.95 0.60
CA TRP A 251 7.76 14.84 0.18
C TRP A 251 9.17 15.25 -0.30
N LYS A 252 9.51 16.53 -0.28
CA LYS A 252 10.82 17.07 -0.71
C LYS A 252 12.03 16.33 -0.17
N ASP A 253 11.96 15.81 1.06
CA ASP A 253 13.09 15.14 1.72
C ASP A 253 13.38 13.75 1.13
N PHE A 254 12.52 13.24 0.24
CA PHE A 254 12.74 12.00 -0.52
C PHE A 254 13.14 12.25 -1.97
N ILE A 255 12.91 13.46 -2.49
CA ILE A 255 13.06 13.79 -3.91
C ILE A 255 14.45 14.38 -4.13
N HIS A 256 15.28 13.68 -4.92
CA HIS A 256 16.52 14.26 -5.41
C HIS A 256 16.24 15.22 -6.56
N SER A 257 16.47 16.51 -6.35
CA SER A 257 16.42 17.53 -7.40
C SER A 257 15.09 17.55 -8.22
N HIS A 258 15.09 16.95 -9.41
CA HIS A 258 13.94 16.90 -10.33
C HIS A 258 13.47 15.47 -10.60
N HIS A 259 13.98 14.47 -9.87
CA HIS A 259 13.72 13.04 -10.07
C HIS A 259 12.39 12.63 -9.42
N TYR A 260 11.30 13.26 -9.87
CA TYR A 260 9.97 12.89 -9.43
C TYR A 260 8.93 12.97 -10.55
N ARG A 261 7.85 12.21 -10.33
CA ARG A 261 6.63 12.27 -11.11
C ARG A 261 5.44 12.53 -10.22
N TYR A 262 4.71 13.60 -10.51
CA TYR A 262 3.42 13.88 -9.89
C TYR A 262 2.26 13.45 -10.78
N SER A 263 1.18 12.87 -10.21
CA SER A 263 0.00 12.46 -10.96
C SER A 263 -1.27 12.52 -10.09
N ASN A 264 -2.36 13.04 -10.63
CA ASN A 264 -3.66 13.10 -9.93
C ASN A 264 -4.53 11.85 -10.16
N SER A 265 -4.07 10.92 -11.00
CA SER A 265 -4.73 9.66 -11.31
C SER A 265 -3.74 8.51 -11.30
N PHE A 266 -4.19 7.33 -10.84
CA PHE A 266 -3.41 6.10 -10.97
C PHE A 266 -3.02 5.82 -12.41
N PHE A 267 -3.91 6.09 -13.38
CA PHE A 267 -3.68 5.78 -14.80
C PHE A 267 -2.61 6.65 -15.46
N ASP A 268 -2.23 7.77 -14.81
CA ASP A 268 -1.14 8.64 -15.25
C ASP A 268 0.22 8.30 -14.65
N SER A 269 0.23 7.40 -13.66
CA SER A 269 1.43 6.95 -12.94
C SER A 269 2.29 5.98 -13.74
N TYR A 270 3.52 5.76 -13.28
CA TYR A 270 4.39 4.71 -13.83
C TYR A 270 3.79 3.31 -13.70
N LEU A 271 3.07 3.03 -12.60
CA LEU A 271 2.47 1.72 -12.33
C LEU A 271 1.46 1.35 -13.41
N ALA A 272 0.64 2.31 -13.86
CA ALA A 272 -0.31 2.07 -14.93
C ALA A 272 0.32 2.13 -16.33
N LYS A 273 1.30 3.00 -16.55
CA LYS A 273 1.94 3.18 -17.87
C LYS A 273 2.86 2.02 -18.24
N PHE A 274 3.58 1.47 -17.25
CA PHE A 274 4.61 0.46 -17.46
C PHE A 274 4.45 -0.72 -16.50
N PRO A 275 3.26 -1.34 -16.43
CA PRO A 275 3.02 -2.40 -15.46
C PRO A 275 3.99 -3.55 -15.68
N ARG A 276 4.52 -4.06 -14.56
CA ARG A 276 5.54 -5.10 -14.41
C ARG A 276 6.94 -4.70 -14.87
N ARG A 277 7.14 -3.50 -15.42
CA ARG A 277 8.40 -3.04 -16.02
C ARG A 277 8.75 -1.60 -15.63
N THR A 278 8.25 -1.08 -14.51
CA THR A 278 8.42 0.33 -14.13
C THR A 278 9.90 0.69 -14.00
N CYS A 279 10.66 -0.08 -13.22
CA CYS A 279 12.08 0.18 -12.98
C CYS A 279 12.90 0.01 -14.26
N GLU A 280 12.62 -1.05 -15.03
CA GLU A 280 13.26 -1.35 -16.31
C GLU A 280 13.05 -0.21 -17.31
N THR A 281 11.83 0.30 -17.41
CA THR A 281 11.47 1.38 -18.33
C THR A 281 12.11 2.70 -17.93
N VAL A 282 12.07 3.05 -16.63
CA VAL A 282 12.70 4.28 -16.10
C VAL A 282 14.21 4.22 -16.31
N PHE A 283 14.85 3.09 -15.98
CA PHE A 283 16.29 2.90 -16.20
C PHE A 283 16.66 3.03 -17.68
N ALA A 284 15.96 2.32 -18.58
CA ALA A 284 16.25 2.38 -20.01
C ALA A 284 16.03 3.80 -20.57
N THR A 285 14.98 4.49 -20.13
CA THR A 285 14.66 5.85 -20.59
C THR A 285 15.72 6.84 -20.15
N PHE A 286 16.04 6.90 -18.86
CA PHE A 286 16.91 7.95 -18.33
C PHE A 286 18.40 7.60 -18.34
N SER A 287 18.76 6.32 -18.18
CA SER A 287 20.18 5.91 -18.13
C SER A 287 20.71 5.46 -19.49
N LEU A 288 19.84 4.96 -20.39
CA LEU A 288 20.24 4.44 -21.70
C LEU A 288 19.70 5.25 -22.89
N ASN A 289 18.88 6.30 -22.64
CA ASN A 289 18.24 7.13 -23.66
C ASN A 289 17.33 6.35 -24.63
N VAL A 290 16.69 5.28 -24.15
CA VAL A 290 15.74 4.50 -24.96
C VAL A 290 14.34 5.09 -24.81
N PRO A 291 13.67 5.54 -25.89
CA PRO A 291 12.32 6.09 -25.79
C PRO A 291 11.33 5.09 -25.20
N SER A 292 10.40 5.58 -24.38
CA SER A 292 9.30 4.79 -23.83
C SER A 292 7.93 5.25 -24.31
N ASP A 293 6.99 4.30 -24.44
CA ASP A 293 5.60 4.52 -24.84
C ASP A 293 4.64 4.03 -23.75
N GLY A 294 4.22 4.96 -22.89
CA GLY A 294 3.26 4.69 -21.82
C GLY A 294 1.81 4.55 -22.29
N SER A 295 1.52 4.80 -23.58
CA SER A 295 0.16 4.64 -24.11
C SER A 295 -0.29 3.17 -24.15
N ARG A 296 0.66 2.24 -24.07
CA ARG A 296 0.44 0.79 -24.03
C ARG A 296 0.23 0.22 -22.63
N GLY A 297 0.04 1.07 -21.62
CA GLY A 297 -0.23 0.67 -20.24
C GLY A 297 -1.68 0.22 -19.98
N PHE A 298 -2.01 0.00 -18.70
CA PHE A 298 -3.38 -0.26 -18.23
C PHE A 298 -4.34 0.89 -18.58
N LYS A 299 -5.62 0.56 -18.73
CA LYS A 299 -6.72 1.50 -19.02
C LYS A 299 -7.85 1.35 -18.02
N GLU A 300 -8.59 2.43 -17.81
CA GLU A 300 -9.71 2.50 -16.86
C GLU A 300 -10.81 1.47 -17.14
N ASN A 301 -11.03 1.13 -18.41
CA ASN A 301 -12.09 0.23 -18.85
C ASN A 301 -11.65 -1.23 -19.00
N PHE A 302 -10.49 -1.61 -18.46
CA PHE A 302 -10.02 -3.00 -18.52
C PHE A 302 -10.88 -3.89 -17.62
N ASN A 303 -11.49 -4.92 -18.22
CA ASN A 303 -12.11 -6.01 -17.47
C ASN A 303 -11.09 -7.15 -17.24
N TRP A 304 -11.50 -8.20 -16.52
CA TRP A 304 -10.62 -9.33 -16.20
C TRP A 304 -10.06 -10.08 -17.42
N GLU A 305 -10.81 -10.18 -18.52
CA GLU A 305 -10.35 -10.83 -19.75
C GLU A 305 -9.26 -9.99 -20.41
N MET A 306 -9.51 -8.69 -20.56
CA MET A 306 -8.55 -7.73 -21.12
C MET A 306 -7.26 -7.67 -20.29
N ILE A 307 -7.35 -7.72 -18.95
CA ILE A 307 -6.17 -7.76 -18.07
C ILE A 307 -5.34 -9.02 -18.33
N LYS A 308 -5.98 -10.20 -18.42
CA LYS A 308 -5.28 -11.47 -18.65
C LYS A 308 -4.60 -11.51 -20.02
N GLU A 309 -5.31 -11.07 -21.05
CA GLU A 309 -4.77 -10.96 -22.41
C GLU A 309 -3.59 -9.98 -22.44
N PHE A 310 -3.75 -8.80 -21.84
CA PHE A 310 -2.72 -7.78 -21.80
C PHE A 310 -1.41 -8.24 -21.12
N LEU A 311 -1.52 -9.09 -20.11
CA LEU A 311 -0.41 -9.58 -19.31
C LEU A 311 0.23 -10.86 -19.87
N SER A 312 -0.42 -11.58 -20.80
CA SER A 312 -0.05 -12.95 -21.18
C SER A 312 1.44 -13.10 -21.50
N ASP A 313 1.94 -12.26 -22.40
CA ASP A 313 3.30 -12.40 -22.95
C ASP A 313 4.35 -12.10 -21.88
N MET A 314 4.10 -11.09 -21.04
CA MET A 314 5.00 -10.73 -19.93
C MET A 314 5.02 -11.82 -18.86
N LEU A 315 3.89 -12.48 -18.60
CA LEU A 315 3.81 -13.57 -17.61
C LEU A 315 4.53 -14.83 -18.11
N VAL A 316 4.43 -15.15 -19.40
CA VAL A 316 5.20 -16.24 -20.02
C VAL A 316 6.69 -15.95 -19.94
N GLU A 317 7.11 -14.74 -20.34
CA GLU A 317 8.52 -14.30 -20.25
C GLU A 317 9.06 -14.44 -18.82
N GLU A 318 8.31 -13.96 -17.82
CA GLU A 318 8.74 -14.04 -16.43
C GLU A 318 8.83 -15.48 -15.94
N GLN A 319 7.92 -16.35 -16.35
CA GLN A 319 7.96 -17.77 -15.99
C GLN A 319 9.24 -18.43 -16.55
N GLU A 320 9.59 -18.15 -17.80
CA GLU A 320 10.81 -18.64 -18.44
C GLU A 320 12.08 -18.08 -17.77
N ASN A 321 12.00 -16.84 -17.28
CA ASN A 321 13.11 -16.13 -16.63
C ASN A 321 13.08 -16.19 -15.09
N LYS A 322 12.40 -17.19 -14.50
CA LYS A 322 12.36 -17.43 -13.05
C LYS A 322 11.87 -16.22 -12.24
N GLY A 323 10.82 -15.56 -12.72
CA GLY A 323 10.16 -14.39 -12.14
C GLY A 323 10.83 -13.05 -12.49
N LYS A 324 11.92 -13.04 -13.26
CA LYS A 324 12.64 -11.82 -13.63
C LYS A 324 12.10 -11.22 -14.93
N SER A 325 12.00 -9.90 -14.92
CA SER A 325 11.70 -9.04 -16.08
C SER A 325 12.93 -8.82 -16.95
N ASN A 326 12.72 -8.76 -18.27
CA ASN A 326 13.74 -8.29 -19.22
C ASN A 326 13.67 -6.78 -19.43
N LEU A 327 14.79 -6.23 -19.91
CA LEU A 327 14.88 -4.82 -20.30
C LEU A 327 14.19 -4.56 -21.64
N LYS A 328 14.20 -5.52 -22.58
CA LYS A 328 13.31 -5.44 -23.76
C LYS A 328 11.88 -5.65 -23.25
N SER A 329 11.02 -4.66 -23.48
CA SER A 329 9.61 -4.72 -23.13
C SER A 329 8.79 -3.97 -24.16
N LYS A 330 7.48 -4.27 -24.23
CA LYS A 330 6.56 -3.60 -25.16
C LYS A 330 6.44 -2.09 -24.97
N TYR A 331 6.98 -1.55 -23.86
CA TYR A 331 6.96 -0.14 -23.51
C TYR A 331 8.20 0.63 -23.99
N LEU A 332 9.24 -0.06 -24.47
CA LEU A 332 10.48 0.54 -24.91
C LEU A 332 10.64 0.36 -26.42
N VAL A 333 11.11 1.40 -27.09
CA VAL A 333 11.33 1.40 -28.55
C VAL A 333 12.83 1.39 -28.81
N TRP A 334 13.35 0.25 -29.27
CA TRP A 334 14.77 0.12 -29.60
C TRP A 334 14.99 0.45 -31.08
N ASP A 335 16.16 0.99 -31.45
CA ASP A 335 16.47 1.37 -32.84
C ASP A 335 16.38 0.20 -33.84
N GLU A 336 16.54 -1.03 -33.36
CA GLU A 336 16.35 -2.25 -34.16
C GLU A 336 14.89 -2.46 -34.58
N ASP A 337 13.93 -1.97 -33.80
CA ASP A 337 12.49 -2.15 -34.02
C ASP A 337 11.90 -1.16 -35.05
N VAL A 338 12.69 -0.17 -35.49
CA VAL A 338 12.28 0.89 -36.44
C VAL A 338 12.60 0.52 -37.91
N ASN A 339 13.34 -0.57 -38.12
CA ASN A 339 13.81 -1.02 -39.44
C ASN A 339 13.11 -2.27 -39.99
N GLU A 340 12.07 -2.76 -39.31
CA GLU A 340 11.07 -3.72 -39.84
C GLU A 340 9.76 -2.99 -40.17
#